data_AF-A0A9X9WG06-F1
#
_entry.id   AF-A0A9X9WG06-F1
#
_cell.length_a   1.000
_cell.length_b   1.000
_cell.length_c   1.000
_cell.angle_alpha   90.00
_cell.angle_beta   90.00
_cell.angle_gamma   90.00
#
_symmetry.space_group_name_H-M   'P 1'
#
loop_
_entity.id
_entity.type
_entity.pdbx_description
1 polymer ?
#
loop_
_entity_poly.entity_id
_entity_poly.type
_entity_poly.pdbx_seq_one_letter_code
_entity_poly.pdbx_strand_id
1 'polypeptide(L)'
;MISAFWRRWLLPFSALPLLPATLFNLFAGREVALLGCLLGIFLPLLATWLMRRGRKGDAARAAVAMGAAAAIVAALGAGAGPIAAVLLGLGAWGGTSLLYAEIREAPAPAEPPPPPGPRPLDDARARLARIGDVAVDFPRLRLLPVAAAIAAVLDEFERRPERLAEAKRFLAVNLDGLERIAARLSAGAEPPPGLPALLAEMEDAATSLRTRLREEESAALAVQVKVLGDRLRGEGFG
;
A
#
# COMPACT_ATOMS: atom_id res chain seq x y z
N MET A 1 -14.24 -29.40 23.79
CA MET A 1 -13.68 -28.33 22.93
C MET A 1 -12.53 -27.67 23.67
N ILE A 2 -11.30 -27.85 23.22
CA ILE A 2 -10.13 -27.18 23.82
C ILE A 2 -10.13 -25.72 23.33
N SER A 3 -10.10 -24.75 24.25
CA SER A 3 -10.12 -23.33 23.90
C SER A 3 -8.89 -22.94 23.06
N ALA A 4 -9.06 -21.97 22.16
CA ALA A 4 -7.98 -21.49 21.27
C ALA A 4 -6.74 -21.00 22.07
N PHE A 5 -6.95 -20.57 23.32
CA PHE A 5 -5.89 -20.22 24.26
C PHE A 5 -5.01 -21.43 24.64
N TRP A 6 -5.62 -22.56 25.03
CA TRP A 6 -4.89 -23.78 25.39
C TRP A 6 -4.13 -24.39 24.21
N ARG A 7 -4.71 -24.34 23.00
CA ARG A 7 -4.03 -24.81 21.77
C ARG A 7 -2.78 -24.01 21.41
N ARG A 8 -2.73 -22.72 21.75
CA ARG A 8 -1.58 -21.84 21.51
C ARG A 8 -0.41 -22.13 22.46
N TRP A 9 -0.69 -22.72 23.62
CA TRP A 9 0.30 -23.05 24.65
C TRP A 9 0.79 -24.50 24.62
N LEU A 10 0.11 -25.42 23.91
CA LEU A 10 0.50 -26.83 23.85
C LEU A 10 1.87 -27.07 23.18
N LEU A 11 2.21 -26.35 22.11
CA LEU A 11 3.48 -26.51 21.40
C LEU A 11 4.72 -26.14 22.24
N PRO A 12 4.81 -24.98 22.91
CA PRO A 12 5.96 -24.69 23.78
C PRO A 12 5.98 -25.60 25.02
N PHE A 13 4.82 -26.05 25.50
CA PHE A 13 4.77 -27.00 26.62
C PHE A 13 5.35 -28.38 26.26
N SER A 14 5.21 -28.80 25.00
CA SER A 14 5.79 -30.06 24.51
C SER A 14 7.33 -30.07 24.51
N ALA A 15 7.96 -28.89 24.49
CA ALA A 15 9.41 -28.73 24.56
C ALA A 15 9.96 -28.72 26.00
N LEU A 16 9.08 -28.58 27.00
CA LEU A 16 9.46 -28.46 28.42
C LEU A 16 10.21 -29.69 28.98
N PRO A 17 9.88 -30.95 28.58
CA PRO A 17 10.66 -32.14 28.97
C PRO A 17 12.10 -32.17 28.44
N LEU A 18 12.44 -31.33 27.45
CA LEU A 18 13.80 -31.28 26.89
C LEU A 18 14.75 -30.39 27.72
N LEU A 19 14.22 -29.54 28.61
CA LEU A 19 15.04 -28.65 29.45
C LEU A 19 15.99 -29.42 30.40
N PRO A 20 15.54 -30.45 31.16
CA PRO A 20 16.44 -31.26 31.98
C PRO A 20 17.51 -31.98 31.14
N ALA A 21 17.14 -32.46 29.96
CA ALA A 21 18.05 -33.14 29.05
C ALA A 21 19.12 -32.20 28.47
N THR A 22 18.77 -30.94 28.15
CA THR A 22 19.75 -29.92 27.73
C THR A 22 20.78 -29.63 28.82
N LEU A 23 20.33 -29.45 30.07
CA LEU A 23 21.20 -29.19 31.22
C LEU A 23 22.16 -30.36 31.46
N PHE A 24 21.64 -31.59 31.45
CA PHE A 24 22.46 -32.78 31.64
C PHE A 24 23.53 -32.94 30.54
N ASN A 25 23.15 -32.74 29.27
CA ASN A 25 24.10 -32.83 28.16
C ASN A 25 25.16 -31.72 28.16
N LEU A 26 24.81 -30.53 28.67
CA LEU A 26 25.76 -29.42 28.86
C LEU A 26 26.83 -29.78 29.91
N PHE A 27 26.41 -30.33 31.05
CA PHE A 27 27.35 -30.78 32.09
C PHE A 27 28.16 -32.01 31.70
N ALA A 28 27.59 -32.89 30.86
CA ALA A 28 28.27 -34.10 30.37
C ALA A 28 29.24 -33.84 29.19
N GLY A 29 29.37 -32.58 28.71
CA GLY A 29 30.25 -32.22 27.59
C GLY A 29 29.85 -32.85 26.24
N ARG A 30 28.59 -33.25 26.07
CA ARG A 30 28.11 -33.94 24.87
C ARG A 30 27.57 -32.93 23.85
N GLU A 31 28.48 -32.31 23.11
CA GLU A 31 28.18 -31.21 22.17
C GLU A 31 27.12 -31.57 21.11
N VAL A 32 27.18 -32.80 20.55
CA VAL A 32 26.24 -33.25 19.51
C VAL A 32 24.82 -33.45 20.07
N ALA A 33 24.70 -34.01 21.27
CA ALA A 33 23.41 -34.22 21.93
C ALA A 33 22.79 -32.87 22.37
N LEU A 34 23.64 -31.93 22.79
CA LEU A 34 23.24 -30.57 23.15
C LEU A 34 22.65 -29.82 21.94
N LEU A 35 23.29 -29.91 20.77
CA LEU A 35 22.76 -29.35 19.53
C LEU A 35 21.40 -29.95 19.16
N GLY A 36 21.25 -31.27 19.29
CA GLY A 36 19.97 -31.96 19.06
C GLY A 36 18.86 -31.44 19.97
N CYS A 37 19.14 -31.26 21.27
CA CYS A 37 18.16 -30.75 22.22
C CYS A 37 17.82 -29.26 22.00
N LEU A 38 18.80 -28.42 21.65
CA LEU A 38 18.56 -27.01 21.31
C LEU A 38 17.68 -26.87 20.07
N LEU A 39 17.94 -27.66 19.03
CA LEU A 39 17.09 -27.71 17.83
C LEU A 39 15.66 -28.19 18.17
N GLY A 40 15.54 -29.18 19.05
CA GLY A 40 14.26 -29.68 19.55
C GLY A 40 13.41 -28.65 20.30
N ILE A 41 14.04 -27.66 20.95
CA ILE A 41 13.35 -26.55 21.62
C ILE A 41 13.05 -25.41 20.63
N PHE A 42 13.99 -25.13 19.72
CA PHE A 42 13.87 -23.99 18.81
C PHE A 42 12.84 -24.20 17.69
N LEU A 43 12.73 -25.41 17.13
CA LEU A 43 11.78 -25.68 16.03
C LEU A 43 10.30 -25.56 16.46
N PRO A 44 9.86 -26.00 17.65
CA PRO A 44 8.51 -25.73 18.17
C PRO A 44 8.21 -24.25 18.40
N LEU A 45 9.19 -23.48 18.86
CA LEU A 45 9.07 -22.03 18.96
C LEU A 45 8.96 -21.36 17.59
N LEU A 46 9.71 -21.85 16.60
CA LEU A 46 9.61 -21.37 15.22
C LEU A 46 8.25 -21.70 14.59
N ALA A 47 7.74 -22.91 14.82
CA ALA A 47 6.42 -23.34 14.32
C ALA A 47 5.28 -22.50 14.92
N THR A 48 5.34 -22.20 16.22
CA THR A 48 4.35 -21.29 16.85
C THR A 48 4.45 -19.88 16.33
N TRP A 49 5.65 -19.38 16.07
CA TRP A 49 5.85 -18.07 15.46
C TRP A 49 5.33 -18.01 14.01
N LEU A 50 5.53 -19.07 13.22
CA LEU A 50 4.97 -19.20 11.88
C LEU A 50 3.44 -19.15 11.92
N MET A 51 2.81 -19.92 12.82
CA MET A 51 1.36 -19.93 12.98
C MET A 51 0.77 -18.58 13.41
N ARG A 52 1.54 -17.70 14.08
CA ARG A 52 1.08 -16.35 14.42
C ARG A 52 0.86 -15.46 13.19
N ARG A 53 1.44 -15.79 12.04
CA ARG A 53 1.24 -15.03 10.79
C ARG A 53 -0.10 -15.33 10.12
N GLY A 54 -0.78 -16.42 10.51
CA GLY A 54 -2.15 -16.72 10.11
C GLY A 54 -2.37 -16.83 8.60
N ARG A 55 -1.34 -17.22 7.84
CA ARG A 55 -1.42 -17.32 6.37
C ARG A 55 -1.89 -18.72 5.98
N LYS A 56 -2.53 -18.80 4.81
CA LYS A 56 -2.91 -20.08 4.20
C LYS A 56 -1.67 -20.97 4.01
N GLY A 57 -1.74 -22.22 4.45
CA GLY A 57 -0.65 -23.20 4.40
C GLY A 57 0.33 -23.17 5.57
N ASP A 58 0.14 -22.30 6.56
CA ASP A 58 1.01 -22.27 7.75
C ASP A 58 0.83 -23.52 8.63
N ALA A 59 -0.35 -24.15 8.62
CA ALA A 59 -0.60 -25.41 9.32
C ALA A 59 0.24 -26.57 8.73
N ALA A 60 0.31 -26.66 7.40
CA ALA A 60 1.12 -27.68 6.72
C ALA A 60 2.62 -27.45 6.97
N ARG A 61 3.08 -26.19 6.91
CA ARG A 61 4.49 -25.85 7.20
C ARG A 61 4.87 -26.15 8.63
N ALA A 62 3.98 -25.88 9.59
CA ALA A 62 4.22 -26.19 10.99
C ALA A 62 4.26 -27.71 11.26
N ALA A 63 3.42 -28.50 10.58
CA ALA A 63 3.49 -29.96 10.66
C ALA A 63 4.82 -30.50 10.12
N VAL A 64 5.30 -29.99 8.98
CA VAL A 64 6.61 -30.37 8.42
C VAL A 64 7.74 -29.99 9.36
N ALA A 65 7.69 -28.78 9.93
CA ALA A 65 8.68 -28.34 10.93
C ALA A 65 8.68 -29.24 12.17
N MET A 66 7.50 -29.65 12.68
CA MET A 66 7.40 -30.58 13.80
C MET A 66 7.98 -31.95 13.48
N GLY A 67 7.68 -32.50 12.30
CA GLY A 67 8.24 -33.78 11.87
C GLY A 67 9.76 -33.74 11.76
N ALA A 68 10.31 -32.68 11.17
CA ALA A 68 11.76 -32.49 11.07
C ALA A 68 12.41 -32.36 12.46
N ALA A 69 11.79 -31.59 13.37
CA ALA A 69 12.28 -31.45 14.74
C ALA A 69 12.35 -32.79 15.47
N ALA A 70 11.27 -33.58 15.41
CA ALA A 70 11.22 -34.88 16.07
C ALA A 70 12.25 -35.86 15.50
N ALA A 71 12.44 -35.89 14.18
CA ALA A 71 13.45 -36.73 13.54
C ALA A 71 14.88 -36.33 13.95
N ILE A 72 15.19 -35.04 13.97
CA ILE A 72 16.52 -34.52 14.34
C ILE A 72 16.80 -34.80 15.82
N VAL A 73 15.84 -34.56 16.71
CA VAL A 73 15.99 -34.85 18.15
C VAL A 73 16.17 -36.35 18.39
N ALA A 74 15.40 -37.19 17.71
CA ALA A 74 15.53 -38.64 17.83
C ALA A 74 16.90 -39.14 17.35
N ALA A 75 17.36 -38.67 16.18
CA ALA A 75 18.64 -39.10 15.61
C ALA A 75 19.85 -38.59 16.39
N LEU A 76 19.88 -37.29 16.74
CA LEU A 76 21.06 -36.65 17.32
C LEU A 76 21.01 -36.54 18.85
N GLY A 77 19.82 -36.28 19.41
CA GLY A 77 19.64 -36.09 20.85
C GLY A 77 19.52 -37.41 21.61
N ALA A 78 18.68 -38.32 21.12
CA ALA A 78 18.43 -39.61 21.75
C ALA A 78 19.36 -40.74 21.24
N GLY A 79 20.10 -40.51 20.15
CA GLY A 79 20.91 -41.55 19.49
C GLY A 79 20.06 -42.69 18.93
N ALA A 80 18.79 -42.43 18.63
CA ALA A 80 17.91 -43.44 18.06
C ALA A 80 18.39 -43.79 16.64
N GLY A 81 18.30 -45.08 16.28
CA GLY A 81 18.63 -45.54 14.94
C GLY A 81 17.81 -44.81 13.86
N PRO A 82 18.29 -44.77 12.60
CA PRO A 82 17.70 -43.95 11.55
C PRO A 82 16.23 -44.28 11.29
N ILE A 83 15.84 -45.55 11.42
CA ILE A 83 14.44 -46.00 11.26
C ILE A 83 13.55 -45.39 12.35
N ALA A 84 13.99 -45.41 13.61
CA ALA A 84 13.23 -44.85 14.72
C ALA A 84 13.08 -43.33 14.60
N ALA A 85 14.11 -42.63 14.13
CA ALA A 85 14.05 -41.19 13.88
C ALA A 85 13.03 -40.83 12.79
N VAL A 86 12.98 -41.58 11.69
CA VAL A 86 12.00 -41.39 10.62
C VAL A 86 10.58 -41.65 11.11
N LEU A 87 10.36 -42.74 11.86
CA LEU A 87 9.03 -43.07 12.41
C LEU A 87 8.53 -42.00 13.38
N LEU A 88 9.40 -41.48 14.26
CA LEU A 88 9.06 -40.40 15.18
C LEU A 88 8.77 -39.09 14.43
N GLY A 89 9.54 -38.78 13.38
CA GLY A 89 9.29 -37.63 12.52
C GLY A 89 7.93 -37.70 11.82
N LEU A 90 7.61 -38.86 11.23
CA LEU A 90 6.33 -39.09 10.58
C LEU A 90 5.16 -39.04 11.58
N GLY A 91 5.34 -39.60 12.77
CA GLY A 91 4.35 -39.54 13.85
C GLY A 91 4.07 -38.12 14.30
N ALA A 92 5.11 -37.29 14.50
CA ALA A 92 4.97 -35.89 14.87
C ALA A 92 4.33 -35.04 13.75
N TRP A 93 4.71 -35.28 12.50
CA TRP A 93 4.10 -34.65 11.33
C TRP A 93 2.61 -35.01 11.21
N GLY A 94 2.27 -36.30 11.30
CA GLY A 94 0.90 -36.80 11.21
C GLY A 94 0.02 -36.30 12.36
N GLY A 95 0.52 -36.35 13.59
CA GLY A 95 -0.17 -35.83 14.77
C GLY A 95 -0.44 -34.33 14.68
N THR A 96 0.53 -33.55 14.21
CA THR A 96 0.35 -32.10 14.01
C THR A 96 -0.63 -31.82 12.86
N SER A 97 -0.55 -32.56 11.76
CA SER A 97 -1.46 -32.42 10.63
C SER A 97 -2.91 -32.70 11.04
N LEU A 98 -3.16 -33.78 11.80
CA LEU A 98 -4.49 -34.12 12.33
C LEU A 98 -4.99 -33.08 13.34
N LEU A 99 -4.12 -32.60 14.23
CA LEU A 99 -4.50 -31.61 15.23
C LEU A 99 -4.93 -30.28 14.60
N TYR A 100 -4.30 -29.89 13.48
CA TYR A 100 -4.51 -28.60 12.83
C TYR A 100 -5.37 -28.65 11.56
N ALA A 101 -5.80 -29.82 11.10
CA ALA A 101 -6.64 -30.01 9.89
C ALA A 101 -7.99 -29.29 9.95
N GLU A 102 -8.58 -29.12 11.13
CA GLU A 102 -9.89 -28.47 11.31
C GLU A 102 -9.82 -26.94 11.44
N ILE A 103 -8.63 -26.34 11.40
CA ILE A 103 -8.52 -24.88 11.46
C ILE A 103 -8.91 -24.31 10.10
N ARG A 104 -10.09 -23.68 10.04
CA ARG A 104 -10.46 -22.79 8.93
C ARG A 104 -9.44 -21.65 8.88
N GLU A 105 -8.45 -21.81 8.00
CA GLU A 105 -7.47 -20.77 7.70
C GLU A 105 -8.21 -19.50 7.26
N ALA A 106 -7.94 -18.37 7.92
CA ALA A 106 -8.53 -17.11 7.54
C ALA A 106 -8.20 -16.83 6.06
N PRO A 107 -9.17 -16.37 5.24
CA PRO A 107 -8.86 -15.94 3.89
C PRO A 107 -7.74 -14.91 3.93
N ALA A 108 -6.77 -15.03 3.02
CA ALA A 108 -5.66 -14.08 2.93
C ALA A 108 -6.24 -12.65 2.88
N PRO A 109 -5.66 -11.68 3.61
CA PRO A 109 -6.09 -10.29 3.50
C PRO A 109 -6.03 -9.89 2.03
N ALA A 110 -7.13 -9.32 1.52
CA ALA A 110 -7.23 -8.87 0.13
C ALA A 110 -6.02 -8.00 -0.22
N GLU A 111 -5.44 -8.22 -1.40
CA GLU A 111 -4.33 -7.39 -1.87
C GLU A 111 -4.76 -5.91 -1.83
N PRO A 112 -3.92 -5.00 -1.30
CA PRO A 112 -4.22 -3.59 -1.34
C PRO A 112 -4.47 -3.19 -2.81
N PRO A 113 -5.49 -2.36 -3.09
CA PRO A 113 -5.79 -1.96 -4.46
C PRO A 113 -4.53 -1.38 -5.12
N PRO A 114 -4.27 -1.68 -6.41
CA PRO A 114 -3.12 -1.14 -7.11
C PRO A 114 -3.14 0.39 -7.01
N PRO A 115 -1.97 1.04 -6.87
CA PRO A 115 -1.91 2.49 -6.82
C PRO A 115 -2.61 3.09 -8.05
N PRO A 116 -3.38 4.17 -7.91
CA PRO A 116 -4.02 4.81 -9.04
C PRO A 116 -2.94 5.15 -10.09
N GLY A 117 -3.21 4.79 -11.35
CA GLY A 117 -2.28 5.07 -12.45
C GLY A 117 -2.03 6.58 -12.61
N PRO A 118 -0.94 6.96 -13.31
CA PRO A 118 -0.59 8.36 -13.52
C PRO A 118 -1.73 9.11 -14.20
N ARG A 119 -2.19 10.22 -13.61
CA ARG A 119 -3.26 11.03 -14.18
C ARG A 119 -2.70 11.90 -15.31
N PRO A 120 -3.48 12.18 -16.38
CA PRO A 120 -3.01 12.91 -17.55
C PRO A 120 -2.47 14.34 -17.30
N LEU A 121 -2.72 14.90 -16.11
CA LEU A 121 -2.38 16.27 -15.72
C LEU A 121 -1.42 16.34 -14.53
N ASP A 122 -0.93 15.20 -14.03
CA ASP A 122 -0.02 15.15 -12.87
C ASP A 122 1.29 15.93 -13.15
N ASP A 123 1.84 15.85 -14.37
CA ASP A 123 3.02 16.61 -14.78
C ASP A 123 2.80 18.13 -14.71
N ALA A 124 1.62 18.60 -15.13
CA ALA A 124 1.27 20.02 -15.09
C ALA A 124 1.09 20.50 -13.64
N ARG A 125 0.50 19.67 -12.77
CA ARG A 125 0.41 19.95 -11.33
C ARG A 125 1.79 20.03 -10.68
N ALA A 126 2.69 19.11 -11.00
CA ALA A 126 4.05 19.12 -10.48
C ALA A 126 4.83 20.37 -10.91
N ARG A 127 4.64 20.84 -12.15
CA ARG A 127 5.21 22.11 -12.65
C ARG A 127 4.66 23.32 -11.88
N LEU A 128 3.34 23.40 -11.68
CA LEU A 128 2.73 24.47 -10.89
C LEU A 128 3.21 24.49 -9.43
N ALA A 129 3.40 23.33 -8.81
CA ALA A 129 3.93 23.24 -7.45
C ALA A 129 5.34 23.88 -7.36
N ARG A 130 6.23 23.55 -8.31
CA ARG A 130 7.58 24.16 -8.37
C ARG A 130 7.53 25.68 -8.57
N ILE A 131 6.59 26.16 -9.39
CA ILE A 131 6.37 27.61 -9.56
C ILE A 131 5.87 28.23 -8.26
N GLY A 132 4.99 27.53 -7.54
CA GLY A 132 4.51 27.93 -6.21
C GLY A 132 5.64 28.07 -5.21
N ASP A 133 6.60 27.14 -5.19
CA ASP A 133 7.76 27.20 -4.31
C ASP A 133 8.61 28.45 -4.59
N VAL A 134 8.89 28.76 -5.85
CA VAL A 134 9.61 29.99 -6.25
C VAL A 134 8.80 31.24 -5.90
N ALA A 135 7.47 31.20 -6.04
CA ALA A 135 6.61 32.34 -5.78
C ALA A 135 6.64 32.80 -4.31
N VAL A 136 7.00 31.92 -3.38
CA VAL A 136 7.16 32.27 -1.95
C VAL A 136 8.25 33.32 -1.75
N ASP A 137 9.33 33.25 -2.54
CA ASP A 137 10.45 34.19 -2.45
C ASP A 137 10.14 35.56 -3.10
N PHE A 138 9.07 35.64 -3.91
CA PHE A 138 8.68 36.85 -4.66
C PHE A 138 7.20 37.25 -4.43
N PRO A 139 6.77 37.52 -3.18
CA PRO A 139 5.36 37.75 -2.86
C PRO A 139 4.78 39.00 -3.55
N ARG A 140 5.63 40.01 -3.86
CA ARG A 140 5.22 41.25 -4.53
C ARG A 140 4.77 41.05 -5.97
N LEU A 141 5.17 39.94 -6.62
CA LEU A 141 4.85 39.67 -8.01
C LEU A 141 3.51 38.94 -8.20
N ARG A 142 2.83 38.54 -7.12
CA ARG A 142 1.53 37.82 -7.18
C ARG A 142 1.54 36.54 -8.04
N LEU A 143 2.69 35.87 -8.17
CA LEU A 143 2.82 34.60 -8.89
C LEU A 143 1.96 33.48 -8.29
N LEU A 144 1.79 33.49 -6.97
CA LEU A 144 1.05 32.46 -6.24
C LEU A 144 -0.47 32.48 -6.56
N PRO A 145 -1.15 33.64 -6.57
CA PRO A 145 -2.51 33.76 -7.11
C PRO A 145 -2.67 33.22 -8.55
N VAL A 146 -1.74 33.53 -9.45
CA VAL A 146 -1.78 33.05 -10.84
C VAL A 146 -1.67 31.53 -10.91
N ALA A 147 -0.70 30.96 -10.19
CA ALA A 147 -0.51 29.51 -10.13
C ALA A 147 -1.76 28.81 -9.56
N ALA A 148 -2.39 29.39 -8.53
CA ALA A 148 -3.63 28.88 -7.96
C ALA A 148 -4.82 28.96 -8.94
N ALA A 149 -4.94 30.05 -9.71
CA ALA A 149 -5.98 30.20 -10.72
C ALA A 149 -5.82 29.15 -11.85
N ILE A 150 -4.61 28.90 -12.32
CA ILE A 150 -4.33 27.85 -13.32
C ILE A 150 -4.58 26.45 -12.75
N ALA A 151 -4.20 26.19 -11.48
CA ALA A 151 -4.49 24.92 -10.82
C ALA A 151 -6.00 24.64 -10.73
N ALA A 152 -6.81 25.67 -10.46
CA ALA A 152 -8.26 25.52 -10.43
C ALA A 152 -8.88 25.24 -11.81
N VAL A 153 -8.25 25.69 -12.90
CA VAL A 153 -8.63 25.32 -14.27
C VAL A 153 -8.26 23.85 -14.57
N LEU A 154 -7.10 23.38 -14.10
CA LEU A 154 -6.71 21.97 -14.22
C LEU A 154 -7.69 21.03 -13.51
N ASP A 155 -8.16 21.41 -12.32
CA ASP A 155 -9.18 20.64 -11.59
C ASP A 155 -10.48 20.49 -12.41
N GLU A 156 -10.83 21.50 -13.21
CA GLU A 156 -12.01 21.44 -14.07
C GLU A 156 -11.79 20.50 -15.27
N PHE A 157 -10.59 20.51 -15.85
CA PHE A 157 -10.24 19.58 -16.94
C PHE A 157 -10.10 18.12 -16.48
N GLU A 158 -9.67 17.86 -15.25
CA GLU A 158 -9.66 16.48 -14.71
C GLU A 158 -11.07 15.88 -14.59
N ARG A 159 -12.08 16.72 -14.34
CA ARG A 159 -13.48 16.29 -14.34
C ARG A 159 -14.02 16.00 -15.75
N ARG A 160 -13.34 16.48 -16.80
CA ARG A 160 -13.81 16.49 -18.20
C ARG A 160 -12.74 15.99 -19.18
N PRO A 161 -12.48 14.68 -19.21
CA PRO A 161 -11.42 14.10 -20.04
C PRO A 161 -11.59 14.38 -21.55
N GLU A 162 -12.82 14.63 -22.02
CA GLU A 162 -13.13 14.97 -23.41
C GLU A 162 -12.51 16.31 -23.86
N ARG A 163 -12.22 17.23 -22.92
CA ARG A 163 -11.59 18.53 -23.22
C ARG A 163 -10.08 18.56 -23.01
N LEU A 164 -9.44 17.40 -22.81
CA LEU A 164 -7.98 17.30 -22.58
C LEU A 164 -7.14 17.95 -23.69
N ALA A 165 -7.60 17.92 -24.96
CA ALA A 165 -6.86 18.55 -26.06
C ALA A 165 -6.87 20.09 -26.00
N GLU A 166 -7.93 20.68 -25.44
CA GLU A 166 -8.02 22.12 -25.18
C GLU A 166 -7.17 22.49 -23.95
N ALA A 167 -7.24 21.67 -22.89
CA ALA A 167 -6.40 21.79 -21.71
C ALA A 167 -4.91 21.83 -22.06
N LYS A 168 -4.44 20.87 -22.87
CA LYS A 168 -3.03 20.80 -23.29
C LYS A 168 -2.56 22.06 -24.02
N ARG A 169 -3.41 22.64 -24.88
CA ARG A 169 -3.08 23.89 -25.59
C ARG A 169 -3.02 25.08 -24.65
N PHE A 170 -4.00 25.22 -23.75
CA PHE A 170 -4.00 26.27 -22.74
C PHE A 170 -2.75 26.19 -21.84
N LEU A 171 -2.40 24.98 -21.40
CA LEU A 171 -1.22 24.73 -20.56
C LEU A 171 0.08 25.02 -21.29
N ALA A 172 0.23 24.56 -22.53
CA ALA A 172 1.44 24.83 -23.31
C ALA A 172 1.71 26.34 -23.45
N VAL A 173 0.68 27.18 -23.52
CA VAL A 173 0.88 28.64 -23.63
C VAL A 173 1.14 29.27 -22.26
N ASN A 174 0.28 29.02 -21.28
CA ASN A 174 0.30 29.76 -20.02
C ASN A 174 1.29 29.18 -19.02
N LEU A 175 1.39 27.85 -18.92
CA LEU A 175 2.29 27.18 -17.99
C LEU A 175 3.74 27.33 -18.43
N ASP A 176 4.03 27.21 -19.73
CA ASP A 176 5.40 27.39 -20.25
C ASP A 176 5.87 28.85 -20.08
N GLY A 177 4.97 29.82 -20.28
CA GLY A 177 5.25 31.23 -20.02
C GLY A 177 5.57 31.49 -18.55
N LEU A 178 4.76 30.94 -17.64
CA LEU A 178 4.93 31.09 -16.20
C LEU A 178 6.20 30.40 -15.69
N GLU A 179 6.52 29.21 -16.20
CA GLU A 179 7.74 28.48 -15.83
C GLU A 179 9.01 29.23 -16.29
N ARG A 180 8.99 29.83 -17.48
CA ARG A 180 10.10 30.69 -17.94
C ARG A 180 10.30 31.91 -17.05
N ILE A 181 9.21 32.54 -16.60
CA ILE A 181 9.27 33.67 -15.66
C ILE A 181 9.86 33.20 -14.33
N ALA A 182 9.34 32.12 -13.76
CA ALA A 182 9.82 31.56 -12.50
C ALA A 182 11.32 31.19 -12.57
N ALA A 183 11.75 30.54 -13.65
CA ALA A 183 13.15 30.17 -13.87
C ALA A 183 14.09 31.39 -13.92
N ARG A 184 13.67 32.47 -14.59
CA ARG A 184 14.46 33.71 -14.66
C ARG A 184 14.55 34.40 -13.29
N LEU A 185 13.46 34.44 -12.53
CA LEU A 185 13.44 35.00 -11.20
C LEU A 185 14.31 34.19 -10.22
N SER A 186 14.24 32.86 -10.27
CA SER A 186 15.12 31.99 -9.45
C SER A 186 16.61 32.16 -9.80
N ALA A 187 16.92 32.55 -11.03
CA ALA A 187 18.29 32.86 -11.46
C ALA A 187 18.75 34.27 -11.02
N GLY A 188 17.93 35.01 -10.28
CA GLY A 188 18.24 36.36 -9.79
C GLY A 188 18.02 37.47 -10.82
N ALA A 189 17.28 37.21 -11.91
CA ALA A 189 16.95 38.25 -12.87
C ALA A 189 15.98 39.27 -12.27
N GLU A 190 16.21 40.56 -12.57
CA GLU A 190 15.29 41.62 -12.16
C GLU A 190 13.95 41.50 -12.92
N PRO A 191 12.80 41.55 -12.24
CA PRO A 191 11.50 41.44 -12.88
C PRO A 191 11.27 42.63 -13.83
N PRO A 192 10.83 42.41 -15.08
CA PRO A 192 10.53 43.50 -15.99
C PRO A 192 9.35 44.33 -15.46
N PRO A 193 9.31 45.65 -15.71
CA PRO A 193 8.33 46.55 -15.10
C PRO A 193 6.87 46.23 -15.46
N GLY A 194 6.62 45.58 -16.59
CA GLY A 194 5.28 45.13 -17.01
C GLY A 194 4.86 43.76 -16.47
N LEU A 195 5.73 43.03 -15.77
CA LEU A 195 5.44 41.68 -15.30
C LEU A 195 4.20 41.59 -14.39
N PRO A 196 3.99 42.50 -13.41
CA PRO A 196 2.82 42.41 -12.54
C PRO A 196 1.49 42.57 -13.30
N ALA A 197 1.46 43.41 -14.33
CA ALA A 197 0.28 43.60 -15.17
C ALA A 197 -0.02 42.33 -16.00
N LEU A 198 1.03 41.74 -16.60
CA LEU A 198 0.90 40.48 -17.34
C LEU A 198 0.38 39.34 -16.45
N LEU A 199 0.91 39.24 -15.22
CA LEU A 199 0.46 38.22 -14.27
C LEU A 199 -1.00 38.41 -13.85
N ALA A 200 -1.45 39.66 -13.68
CA ALA A 200 -2.86 39.95 -13.42
C ALA A 200 -3.75 39.55 -14.61
N GLU A 201 -3.35 39.88 -15.84
CA GLU A 201 -4.08 39.45 -17.05
C GLU A 201 -4.17 37.93 -17.17
N MET A 202 -3.10 37.20 -16.81
CA MET A 202 -3.11 35.72 -16.78
C MET A 202 -4.05 35.17 -15.71
N GLU A 203 -4.09 35.78 -14.51
CA GLU A 203 -5.03 35.43 -13.44
C GLU A 203 -6.48 35.60 -13.91
N ASP A 204 -6.78 36.74 -14.53
CA ASP A 204 -8.11 37.08 -15.05
C ASP A 204 -8.52 36.15 -16.18
N ALA A 205 -7.60 35.84 -17.11
CA ALA A 205 -7.85 34.91 -18.20
C ALA A 205 -8.15 33.49 -17.67
N ALA A 206 -7.38 32.99 -16.71
CA ALA A 206 -7.60 31.69 -16.10
C ALA A 206 -8.94 31.64 -15.35
N THR A 207 -9.27 32.70 -14.60
CA THR A 207 -10.54 32.82 -13.86
C THR A 207 -11.73 32.88 -14.81
N SER A 208 -11.64 33.68 -15.88
CA SER A 208 -12.68 33.81 -16.91
C SER A 208 -12.92 32.47 -17.63
N LEU A 209 -11.86 31.74 -17.96
CA LEU A 209 -11.97 30.42 -18.58
C LEU A 209 -12.71 29.45 -17.64
N ARG A 210 -12.32 29.40 -16.36
CA ARG A 210 -13.00 28.55 -15.37
C ARG A 210 -14.49 28.87 -15.24
N THR A 211 -14.84 30.15 -15.22
CA THR A 211 -16.25 30.58 -15.14
C THR A 211 -17.04 30.12 -16.36
N ARG A 212 -16.50 30.33 -17.57
CA ARG A 212 -17.14 29.86 -18.82
C ARG A 212 -17.35 28.36 -18.84
N LEU A 213 -16.36 27.57 -18.41
CA LEU A 213 -16.48 26.10 -18.34
C LEU A 213 -17.65 25.65 -17.44
N ARG A 214 -17.88 26.37 -16.33
CA ARG A 214 -18.99 26.10 -15.39
C ARG A 214 -20.35 26.58 -15.88
N GLU A 215 -20.39 27.71 -16.59
CA GLU A 215 -21.61 28.21 -17.21
C GLU A 215 -22.09 27.27 -18.33
N GLU A 216 -21.18 26.80 -19.18
CA GLU A 216 -21.47 25.82 -20.23
C GLU A 216 -22.03 24.52 -19.65
N GLU A 217 -21.49 24.05 -18.53
CA GLU A 217 -22.01 22.87 -17.82
C GLU A 217 -23.41 23.10 -17.26
N SER A 218 -23.62 24.25 -16.62
CA SER A 218 -24.91 24.57 -16.02
C SER A 218 -26.00 24.68 -17.09
N ALA A 219 -25.67 25.23 -18.26
CA ALA A 219 -26.55 25.27 -19.42
C ALA A 219 -26.83 23.86 -19.98
N ALA A 220 -25.80 23.02 -20.13
CA ALA A 220 -25.95 21.65 -20.61
C ALA A 220 -26.84 20.81 -19.67
N LEU A 221 -26.63 20.93 -18.36
CA LEU A 221 -27.45 20.27 -17.34
C LEU A 221 -28.90 20.77 -17.39
N ALA A 222 -29.13 22.07 -17.52
CA ALA A 222 -30.48 22.63 -17.63
C ALA A 222 -31.24 22.08 -18.85
N VAL A 223 -30.57 21.93 -19.99
CA VAL A 223 -31.14 21.30 -21.20
C VAL A 223 -31.47 19.83 -20.93
N GLN A 224 -30.56 19.06 -20.33
CA GLN A 224 -30.81 17.65 -20.01
C GLN A 224 -31.99 17.46 -19.04
N VAL A 225 -32.07 18.28 -17.98
CA VAL A 225 -33.18 18.25 -17.02
C VAL A 225 -34.49 18.61 -17.70
N LYS A 226 -34.49 19.60 -18.60
CA LYS A 226 -35.68 19.96 -19.38
C LYS A 226 -36.13 18.82 -20.29
N VAL A 227 -35.21 18.22 -21.06
CA VAL A 227 -35.50 17.09 -21.94
C VAL A 227 -36.02 15.89 -21.15
N LEU A 228 -35.44 15.61 -19.97
CA LEU A 228 -35.92 14.55 -19.09
C LEU A 228 -37.33 14.85 -18.54
N GLY A 229 -37.58 16.09 -18.13
CA GLY A 229 -38.91 16.52 -17.67
C GLY A 229 -39.98 16.46 -18.76
N ASP A 230 -39.64 16.89 -19.99
CA ASP A 230 -40.54 16.82 -21.15
C ASP A 230 -40.84 15.36 -21.52
N ARG A 231 -39.86 14.47 -21.41
CA ARG A 231 -40.04 13.03 -21.64
C ARG A 231 -40.90 12.37 -20.56
N LEU A 232 -40.65 12.66 -19.27
CA LEU A 232 -41.45 12.14 -18.16
C LEU A 232 -42.92 12.57 -18.26
N ARG A 233 -43.17 13.83 -18.68
CA ARG A 233 -44.52 14.33 -18.93
C ARG A 233 -45.18 13.64 -20.13
N GLY A 234 -44.42 13.37 -21.19
CA GLY A 234 -44.89 12.60 -22.35
C GLY A 234 -45.20 11.13 -22.06
N GLU A 235 -44.51 10.53 -21.09
CA GLU A 235 -44.71 9.15 -20.62
C GLU A 235 -45.79 9.03 -19.52
N GLY A 236 -46.42 10.15 -19.12
CA GLY A 236 -47.53 10.17 -18.15
C GLY A 236 -47.12 10.09 -16.68
N PHE A 237 -45.85 10.34 -16.37
CA PHE A 237 -45.29 10.30 -15.02
C PHE A 237 -45.15 11.68 -14.37
N GLY A 238 -45.80 12.72 -14.90
CA GLY A 238 -45.67 14.12 -14.43
C GLY A 238 -46.95 14.92 -14.45
#